data_AF-A0A920S1A1-F1
#
_entry.id   AF-A0A920S1A1-F1
#
_cell.length_a   1.000
_cell.length_b   1.000
_cell.length_c   1.000
_cell.angle_alpha   90.00
_cell.angle_beta   90.00
_cell.angle_gamma   90.00
#
_symmetry.space_group_name_H-M   'P 1'
#
loop_
_entity.id
_entity.type
_entity.pdbx_description
1 polymer ?
#
loop_
_entity_poly.entity_id
_entity_poly.type
_entity_poly.pdbx_seq_one_letter_code
_entity_poly.pdbx_strand_id
1 'polypeptide(L)' 'MKQRDVVYLCASDAHGAPIMLSAEELSVEPKDLAAEYTKQHAKDFADFFIEFDNYHTTQARKMREIGQEYLN' A
#
# COMPACT_ATOMS: atom_id res chain seq x y z
N MET A 1 27.15 8.03 -0.25
CA MET A 1 25.95 8.69 0.29
C MET A 1 26.35 10.05 0.84
N LYS A 2 25.51 11.10 0.68
CA LYS A 2 25.75 12.40 1.34
C LYS A 2 25.15 12.35 2.75
N GLN A 3 25.76 13.02 3.72
CA GLN A 3 25.19 13.17 5.06
C GLN A 3 23.98 14.12 4.99
N ARG A 4 22.81 13.53 4.80
CA ARG A 4 21.51 14.18 4.78
C ARG A 4 20.59 13.35 5.67
N ASP A 5 19.75 14.02 6.44
CA ASP A 5 18.62 13.37 7.08
C ASP A 5 17.54 13.15 6.00
N VAL A 6 17.20 11.90 5.73
CA VAL A 6 16.29 11.49 4.66
C VAL A 6 15.36 10.42 5.19
N VAL A 7 14.08 10.58 4.90
CA VAL A 7 13.04 9.60 5.17
C VAL A 7 12.44 9.18 3.83
N TYR A 8 12.51 7.90 3.51
CA TYR A 8 12.04 7.28 2.28
C TYR A 8 10.84 6.36 2.56
N LEU A 9 9.66 6.80 2.13
CA LEU A 9 8.38 6.17 2.45
C LEU A 9 7.69 5.70 1.18
N CYS A 10 6.92 4.61 1.30
CA CYS A 10 6.00 4.18 0.25
C CYS A 10 4.81 3.44 0.86
N ALA A 11 3.77 3.20 0.06
CA ALA A 11 2.61 2.42 0.48
C ALA A 11 1.95 1.73 -0.72
N SER A 12 1.27 0.61 -0.47
CA SER A 12 0.31 0.04 -1.41
C SER A 12 -1.01 0.79 -1.36
N ASP A 13 -1.50 1.23 -2.52
CA ASP A 13 -2.88 1.72 -2.65
C ASP A 13 -3.84 0.54 -2.78
N ALA A 14 -4.80 0.45 -1.87
CA ALA A 14 -5.69 -0.68 -1.68
C ALA A 14 -7.15 -0.41 -2.10
N HIS A 15 -7.42 0.72 -2.78
CA HIS A 15 -8.78 1.15 -3.11
C HIS A 15 -8.98 1.38 -4.63
N GLY A 16 -10.22 1.66 -5.02
CA GLY A 16 -10.59 2.02 -6.39
C GLY A 16 -11.30 0.90 -7.17
N ALA A 17 -11.85 1.24 -8.33
CA ALA A 17 -12.55 0.28 -9.18
C ALA A 17 -11.69 -0.91 -9.64
N PRO A 18 -10.40 -0.75 -10.00
CA PRO A 18 -9.59 -1.87 -10.50
C PRO A 18 -9.47 -3.04 -9.53
N ILE A 19 -9.26 -2.78 -8.23
CA ILE A 19 -9.12 -3.86 -7.24
C ILE A 19 -10.45 -4.59 -7.01
N MET A 20 -11.58 -3.87 -7.07
CA MET A 20 -12.91 -4.46 -6.92
C MET A 20 -13.24 -5.37 -8.10
N LEU A 21 -13.03 -4.90 -9.32
CA LEU A 21 -13.29 -5.69 -10.54
C LEU A 21 -12.40 -6.92 -10.60
N SER A 22 -11.11 -6.78 -10.28
CA SER A 22 -10.17 -7.93 -10.27
C SER A 22 -10.54 -8.96 -9.19
N ALA A 23 -11.00 -8.51 -8.03
CA ALA A 23 -11.42 -9.40 -6.94
C ALA A 23 -12.72 -10.15 -7.31
N GLU A 24 -13.66 -9.48 -7.97
CA GLU A 24 -14.87 -10.09 -8.52
C GLU A 24 -14.53 -11.19 -9.54
N GLU A 25 -13.66 -10.90 -10.51
CA GLU A 25 -13.19 -11.87 -11.51
C GLU A 25 -12.53 -13.10 -10.87
N LEU A 26 -11.76 -12.90 -9.80
CA LEU A 26 -11.07 -13.95 -9.07
C LEU A 26 -11.93 -14.61 -7.98
N SER A 27 -13.17 -14.17 -7.79
CA SER A 27 -14.08 -14.65 -6.73
C SER A 27 -13.47 -14.60 -5.32
N VAL A 28 -12.75 -13.50 -5.02
CA VAL A 28 -12.15 -13.22 -3.71
C VAL A 28 -12.62 -11.87 -3.17
N GLU A 29 -12.42 -11.63 -1.87
CA GLU A 29 -12.72 -10.32 -1.29
C GLU A 29 -11.68 -9.27 -1.72
N PRO A 30 -12.08 -8.04 -2.10
CA PRO A 30 -11.13 -6.99 -2.52
C PRO A 30 -10.06 -6.67 -1.47
N LYS A 31 -10.41 -6.72 -0.19
CA LYS A 31 -9.47 -6.50 0.92
C LYS A 31 -8.37 -7.57 0.97
N ASP A 32 -8.72 -8.82 0.64
CA ASP A 32 -7.81 -9.95 0.72
C ASP A 32 -6.88 -9.93 -0.50
N LEU A 33 -7.41 -9.59 -1.67
CA LEU A 33 -6.61 -9.36 -2.88
C LEU A 33 -5.62 -8.20 -2.70
N ALA A 34 -6.06 -7.07 -2.14
CA ALA A 34 -5.18 -5.93 -1.86
C ALA A 34 -4.08 -6.27 -0.84
N ALA A 35 -4.41 -7.04 0.20
CA ALA A 35 -3.45 -7.49 1.19
C ALA A 35 -2.40 -8.43 0.59
N GLU A 36 -2.81 -9.30 -0.34
CA GLU A 36 -1.91 -10.20 -1.06
C GLU A 36 -0.95 -9.42 -1.95
N TYR A 37 -1.44 -8.50 -2.78
CA TYR A 37 -0.57 -7.63 -3.58
C TYR A 37 0.36 -6.77 -2.73
N THR A 38 -0.09 -6.27 -1.57
CA THR A 38 0.78 -5.53 -0.66
C THR A 38 1.98 -6.37 -0.20
N LYS A 39 1.76 -7.66 0.10
CA LYS A 39 2.84 -8.59 0.46
C LYS A 39 3.76 -8.88 -0.72
N GLN A 40 3.20 -9.08 -1.91
CA GLN A 40 3.97 -9.31 -3.14
C GLN A 40 4.85 -8.11 -3.46
N HIS A 41 4.30 -6.90 -3.46
CA HIS A 41 5.08 -5.67 -3.65
C HIS A 41 6.21 -5.54 -2.63
N ALA A 42 5.94 -5.78 -1.33
CA ALA A 42 6.98 -5.73 -0.29
C ALA A 42 8.11 -6.73 -0.56
N LYS A 43 7.76 -7.93 -1.04
CA LYS A 43 8.75 -8.95 -1.43
C LYS A 43 9.54 -8.52 -2.65
N ASP A 44 8.88 -8.02 -3.69
CA ASP A 44 9.53 -7.57 -4.91
C ASP A 44 10.52 -6.43 -4.60
N PHE A 45 10.12 -5.47 -3.76
CA PHE A 45 11.03 -4.40 -3.32
C PHE A 45 12.27 -4.95 -2.61
N ALA A 46 12.11 -5.92 -1.72
CA ALA A 46 13.23 -6.57 -1.07
C ALA A 46 14.15 -7.29 -2.08
N ASP A 47 13.58 -7.98 -3.07
CA ASP A 47 14.33 -8.69 -4.12
C ASP A 47 15.09 -7.71 -5.05
N PHE A 48 14.58 -6.49 -5.22
CA PHE A 48 15.24 -5.40 -5.95
C PHE A 48 16.16 -4.54 -5.08
N PHE A 49 16.42 -4.92 -3.82
CA PHE A 49 17.22 -4.16 -2.85
C PHE A 49 16.70 -2.74 -2.61
N ILE A 50 15.38 -2.57 -2.65
CA ILE A 50 14.67 -1.34 -2.30
C ILE A 50 14.20 -1.45 -0.86
N GLU A 51 14.75 -0.59 0.01
CA GLU A 51 14.40 -0.52 1.42
C GLU A 51 13.75 0.82 1.72
N PHE A 52 12.53 0.78 2.28
CA PHE A 52 11.82 1.96 2.77
C PHE A 52 11.98 2.04 4.29
N ASP A 53 12.10 3.25 4.84
CA ASP A 53 12.06 3.47 6.29
C ASP A 53 10.69 3.08 6.87
N ASN A 54 9.64 3.17 6.04
CA ASN A 54 8.32 2.64 6.35
C ASN A 54 7.56 2.32 5.05
N TYR A 55 7.14 1.07 4.88
CA TYR A 55 6.24 0.64 3.82
C TYR A 55 4.85 0.31 4.39
N HIS A 56 3.81 1.00 3.90
CA HIS A 56 2.46 0.92 4.48
C HIS A 56 1.36 0.60 3.45
N THR A 57 0.08 0.78 3.83
CA THR A 57 -1.08 0.59 2.94
C THR A 57 -2.14 1.66 3.21
N THR A 58 -2.84 2.12 2.17
CA THR A 58 -3.94 3.09 2.31
C THR A 58 -5.15 2.51 3.04
N GLN A 59 -5.26 1.18 3.15
CA GLN A 59 -6.31 0.49 3.91
C GLN A 59 -6.18 0.67 5.43
N ALA A 60 -5.03 1.16 5.92
CA ALA A 60 -4.77 1.35 7.34
C ALA A 60 -5.79 2.31 7.98
N ARG A 61 -6.23 1.98 9.20
CA ARG A 61 -7.19 2.79 9.96
C ARG A 61 -6.78 4.26 10.05
N LYS A 62 -5.52 4.54 10.37
CA LYS A 62 -5.02 5.91 10.52
C LYS A 62 -5.11 6.69 9.21
N MET A 63 -4.91 6.04 8.07
CA MET A 63 -4.97 6.71 6.77
C MET A 63 -6.41 7.06 6.37
N ARG A 64 -7.38 6.23 6.78
CA ARG A 64 -8.81 6.54 6.65
C ARG A 64 -9.21 7.75 7.50
N GLU A 65 -8.77 7.81 8.75
CA GLU A 65 -9.03 8.94 9.65
C GLU A 65 -8.47 10.25 9.07
N ILE A 66 -7.23 10.23 8.59
CA ILE A 66 -6.59 11.38 7.94
C ILE A 66 -7.33 11.79 6.67
N GLY A 67 -7.71 10.82 5.81
CA GLY A 67 -8.46 11.10 4.59
C GLY A 67 -9.82 11.77 4.86
N GLN A 68 -10.51 11.34 5.92
CA GLN A 68 -11.76 11.97 6.35
C GLN A 68 -11.54 13.39 6.89
N GLU A 69 -10.45 13.62 7.63
CA GLU A 69 -10.08 14.95 8.12
C GLU A 69 -9.88 15.94 6.96
N TYR A 70 -9.17 15.55 5.89
CA TYR A 70 -8.92 16.41 4.73
C TYR A 70 -10.15 16.72 3.87
N LEU A 71 -11.24 15.95 3.99
CA LEU A 71 -12.46 16.15 3.22
C LEU A 71 -13.48 17.07 3.93
N ASN A 72 -13.24 17.40 5.20
CA ASN A 72 -14.07 18.31 6.01
C ASN A 72 -13.46 19.71 6.08
#